data_AF-A0A1Q6QDT2-F1
#
_entry.id   AF-A0A1Q6QDT2-F1
#
_cell.length_a   1.000
_cell.length_b   1.000
_cell.length_c   1.000
_cell.angle_alpha   90.00
_cell.angle_beta   90.00
_cell.angle_gamma   90.00
#
_symmetry.space_group_name_H-M   'P 1'
#
loop_
_entity.id
_entity.type
_entity.pdbx_description
1 polymer ?
#
loop_
_entity_poly.entity_id
_entity_poly.type
_entity_poly.pdbx_seq_one_letter_code
_entity_poly.pdbx_strand_id
1 'polypeptide(L)'
;MYSIEIWRGGEKLAEARGENEAALLYRGAYEAGDEIRFSSDRQHAVVQVDQQVKPARVYLPSGAFVYRPPMSGDGLAVYPPMAFAGNMHLMSIKPDESSECRNVAENPADQRGEVEAYPHATANVETRNESGWKLGDWGTNGRKADARLRARGGNRRNDAVSAGRFPA
;
A
#
# COMPACT_ATOMS: atom_id res chain seq x y z
N MET A 1 -27.20 -5.52 -0.99
CA MET A 1 -26.93 -4.73 -2.19
C MET A 1 -25.56 -4.08 -2.11
N TYR A 2 -24.83 -4.21 -3.22
CA TYR A 2 -23.51 -3.66 -3.47
C TYR A 2 -23.60 -2.80 -4.72
N SER A 3 -22.87 -1.69 -4.75
CA SER A 3 -22.80 -0.83 -5.93
C SER A 3 -21.42 -0.24 -6.13
N ILE A 4 -21.12 0.01 -7.40
CA ILE A 4 -19.93 0.73 -7.84
C ILE A 4 -20.38 1.79 -8.82
N GLU A 5 -19.96 3.03 -8.60
CA GLU A 5 -20.27 4.16 -9.47
C GLU A 5 -18.99 4.93 -9.80
N ILE A 6 -18.88 5.44 -11.03
CA ILE A 6 -17.79 6.34 -11.42
C ILE A 6 -18.38 7.71 -11.70
N TRP A 7 -17.80 8.73 -11.08
CA TRP A 7 -18.24 10.11 -11.16
C TRP A 7 -17.12 11.02 -11.66
N ARG A 8 -17.49 12.01 -12.48
CA ARG A 8 -16.61 13.07 -12.96
C ARG A 8 -17.33 14.40 -12.92
N GLY A 9 -16.85 15.34 -12.12
CA GLY A 9 -17.42 16.70 -12.05
C GLY A 9 -18.93 16.75 -11.74
N GLY A 10 -19.48 15.74 -11.06
CA GLY A 10 -20.92 15.62 -10.79
C GLY A 10 -21.74 14.85 -11.83
N GLU A 11 -21.12 14.37 -12.91
CA GLU A 11 -21.74 13.45 -13.87
C GLU A 11 -21.38 11.99 -13.52
N LYS A 12 -22.37 11.09 -13.59
CA LYS A 12 -22.16 9.64 -13.40
C LYS A 12 -21.80 9.01 -14.75
N LEU A 13 -20.56 8.52 -14.88
CA LEU A 13 -20.04 7.92 -16.11
C LEU A 13 -20.41 6.45 -16.27
N ALA A 14 -20.40 5.70 -15.16
CA ALA A 14 -20.67 4.27 -15.17
C ALA A 14 -21.20 3.80 -13.82
N GLU A 15 -21.93 2.69 -13.83
CA GLU A 15 -22.52 2.10 -12.64
C GLU A 15 -22.67 0.59 -12.79
N ALA A 16 -22.44 -0.15 -11.70
CA ALA A 16 -22.83 -1.54 -11.55
C ALA A 16 -23.46 -1.75 -10.17
N ARG A 17 -24.43 -2.66 -10.10
CA ARG A 17 -25.11 -3.03 -8.86
C ARG A 17 -25.34 -4.53 -8.81
N GLY A 18 -25.36 -5.10 -7.62
CA GLY A 18 -25.74 -6.51 -7.41
C GLY A 18 -26.06 -6.83 -5.97
N GLU A 19 -26.74 -7.97 -5.74
CA GLU A 19 -27.21 -8.36 -4.41
C GLU A 19 -26.07 -8.89 -3.53
N ASN A 20 -25.23 -9.76 -4.08
CA ASN A 20 -24.15 -10.42 -3.37
C ASN A 20 -22.76 -9.87 -3.72
N GLU A 21 -22.58 -9.32 -4.92
CA GLU A 21 -21.36 -8.67 -5.35
C GLU A 21 -21.69 -7.69 -6.47
N ALA A 22 -20.82 -6.71 -6.69
CA ALA A 22 -20.88 -5.85 -7.85
C ALA A 22 -19.52 -5.85 -8.55
N ALA A 23 -19.54 -5.95 -9.88
CA ALA A 23 -18.35 -5.83 -10.71
C ALA A 23 -18.66 -4.86 -11.84
N LEU A 24 -17.75 -3.91 -12.07
CA LEU A 24 -17.88 -2.89 -13.10
C LEU A 24 -16.70 -2.97 -14.05
N LEU A 25 -17.00 -3.12 -15.34
CA LEU A 25 -16.05 -2.92 -16.42
C LEU A 25 -16.25 -1.52 -16.99
N TYR A 26 -15.34 -0.60 -16.66
CA TYR A 26 -15.34 0.74 -17.20
C TYR A 26 -14.50 0.81 -18.48
N ARG A 27 -15.09 1.33 -19.55
CA ARG A 27 -14.42 1.56 -20.84
C ARG A 27 -14.20 3.06 -21.06
N GLY A 28 -13.15 3.58 -20.46
CA GLY A 28 -12.72 4.96 -20.58
C GLY A 28 -11.39 5.14 -19.87
N ALA A 29 -10.70 6.23 -20.18
CA ALA A 29 -9.53 6.65 -19.41
C ALA A 29 -9.98 7.47 -18.21
N TYR A 30 -9.33 7.28 -17.08
CA TYR A 30 -9.51 8.15 -15.93
C TYR A 30 -8.91 9.53 -16.16
N GLU A 31 -9.52 10.53 -15.56
CA GLU A 31 -9.06 11.91 -15.54
C GLU A 31 -8.86 12.40 -14.12
N ALA A 32 -8.08 13.48 -13.97
CA ALA A 32 -7.86 14.10 -12.68
C ALA A 32 -9.18 14.61 -12.10
N GLY A 33 -9.53 14.14 -10.89
CA GLY A 33 -10.79 14.46 -10.22
C GLY A 33 -11.88 13.41 -10.37
N ASP A 34 -11.64 12.31 -11.09
CA ASP A 34 -12.57 11.18 -11.10
C ASP A 34 -12.71 10.56 -9.71
N GLU A 35 -13.93 10.14 -9.37
CA GLU A 35 -14.26 9.47 -8.12
C GLU A 35 -14.91 8.12 -8.40
N ILE A 36 -14.38 7.06 -7.80
CA ILE A 36 -15.00 5.74 -7.78
C ILE A 36 -15.68 5.56 -6.43
N ARG A 37 -17.00 5.44 -6.43
CA ARG A 37 -17.80 5.29 -5.21
C ARG A 37 -18.23 3.85 -5.06
N PHE A 38 -17.84 3.26 -3.96
CA PHE A 38 -18.25 1.92 -3.55
C PHE A 38 -19.32 2.03 -2.47
N SER A 39 -20.34 1.17 -2.54
CA SER A 39 -21.32 1.03 -1.47
C SER A 39 -21.65 -0.43 -1.22
N SER A 40 -21.94 -0.74 0.04
CA SER A 40 -22.16 -2.08 0.56
C SER A 40 -23.11 -2.03 1.74
N ASP A 41 -24.10 -2.91 1.76
CA ASP A 41 -24.98 -3.12 2.92
C ASP A 41 -24.27 -3.80 4.11
N ARG A 42 -23.06 -4.34 3.88
CA ARG A 42 -22.23 -4.96 4.91
C ARG A 42 -21.06 -4.05 5.25
N GLN A 43 -20.68 -4.04 6.52
CA GLN A 43 -19.52 -3.27 6.97
C GLN A 43 -18.18 -3.90 6.57
N HIS A 44 -18.12 -5.21 6.34
CA HIS A 44 -16.89 -5.88 5.90
C HIS A 44 -17.01 -6.28 4.43
N ALA A 45 -16.08 -5.79 3.61
CA ALA A 45 -16.07 -6.02 2.17
C ALA A 45 -14.65 -6.27 1.65
N VAL A 46 -14.57 -6.98 0.54
CA VAL A 46 -13.36 -7.07 -0.28
C VAL A 46 -13.56 -6.18 -1.49
N VAL A 47 -12.72 -5.17 -1.63
CA VAL A 47 -12.77 -4.16 -2.70
C VAL A 47 -11.56 -4.30 -3.59
N GLN A 48 -11.78 -4.32 -4.90
CA GLN A 48 -10.74 -4.24 -5.91
C GLN A 48 -10.93 -2.99 -6.74
N VAL A 49 -9.97 -2.06 -6.63
CA VAL A 49 -10.03 -0.74 -7.27
C VAL A 49 -9.55 -0.74 -8.72
N ASP A 50 -8.67 -1.68 -9.08
CA ASP A 50 -8.18 -1.90 -10.44
C ASP A 50 -7.71 -3.35 -10.60
N GLN A 51 -7.66 -3.85 -11.83
CA GLN A 51 -7.19 -5.20 -12.15
C GLN A 51 -5.72 -5.44 -11.78
N GLN A 52 -4.89 -4.39 -11.73
CA GLN A 52 -3.48 -4.47 -11.38
C GLN A 52 -3.23 -4.32 -9.87
N VAL A 53 -4.24 -3.91 -9.09
CA VAL A 53 -4.10 -3.70 -7.65
C VAL A 53 -4.70 -4.88 -6.91
N LYS A 54 -3.98 -5.38 -5.91
CA LYS A 54 -4.45 -6.50 -5.07
C LYS A 54 -5.77 -6.11 -4.38
N PRO A 55 -6.76 -7.02 -4.31
CA PRO A 55 -7.98 -6.76 -3.57
C PRO A 55 -7.70 -6.42 -2.10
N ALA A 56 -8.34 -5.36 -1.62
CA ALA A 56 -8.25 -4.88 -0.25
C ALA A 56 -9.42 -5.42 0.57
N ARG A 57 -9.15 -5.95 1.77
CA ARG A 57 -10.20 -6.29 2.73
C ARG A 57 -10.39 -5.08 3.64
N VAL A 58 -11.58 -4.49 3.58
CA VAL A 58 -11.87 -3.23 4.24
C VAL A 58 -13.06 -3.33 5.18
N TYR A 59 -13.01 -2.53 6.24
CA TYR A 59 -14.13 -2.20 7.10
C TYR A 59 -14.67 -0.82 6.73
N LEU A 60 -15.98 -0.75 6.46
CA LEU A 60 -16.74 0.40 5.97
C LEU A 60 -17.79 0.79 7.04
N PRO A 61 -17.50 1.73 7.95
CA PRO A 61 -18.42 2.09 9.04
C PRO A 61 -19.76 2.65 8.52
N SER A 62 -19.71 3.47 7.47
CA SER A 62 -20.86 4.07 6.80
C SER A 62 -21.46 3.19 5.71
N GLY A 63 -20.83 2.04 5.39
CA GLY A 63 -21.19 1.20 4.24
C GLY A 63 -20.80 1.81 2.89
N ALA A 64 -20.06 2.91 2.85
CA ALA A 64 -19.62 3.56 1.63
C ALA A 64 -18.14 3.99 1.71
N PHE A 65 -17.49 4.07 0.55
CA PHE A 65 -16.11 4.52 0.43
C PHE A 65 -15.87 5.14 -0.96
N VAL A 66 -15.20 6.29 -0.98
CA VAL A 66 -14.77 6.96 -2.21
C VAL A 66 -13.28 6.74 -2.46
N TYR A 67 -12.96 6.12 -3.60
CA TYR A 67 -11.60 5.97 -4.10
C TYR A 67 -11.34 6.97 -5.24
N ARG A 68 -10.25 7.71 -5.16
CA ARG A 68 -9.86 8.71 -6.17
C ARG A 68 -8.63 8.21 -6.94
N PRO A 69 -8.75 7.77 -8.20
CA PRO A 69 -7.61 7.31 -8.97
C PRO A 69 -6.46 8.35 -8.96
N PRO A 70 -5.22 7.94 -8.70
CA PRO A 70 -4.10 8.87 -8.51
C PRO A 70 -3.61 9.43 -9.85
N MET A 71 -4.40 10.29 -10.51
CA MET A 71 -4.08 10.86 -11.82
C MET A 71 -3.13 12.06 -11.78
N SER A 72 -2.67 12.48 -10.59
CA SER A 72 -1.84 13.67 -10.41
C SER A 72 -0.71 13.43 -9.42
N GLY A 73 0.45 14.05 -9.70
CA GLY A 73 1.65 13.95 -8.88
C GLY A 73 2.33 12.58 -8.94
N ASP A 74 3.09 12.26 -7.89
CA ASP A 74 3.91 11.04 -7.79
C ASP A 74 3.10 9.81 -7.30
N GLY A 75 1.78 9.93 -7.16
CA GLY A 75 0.91 8.88 -6.63
C GLY A 75 0.90 7.59 -7.46
N LEU A 76 1.17 7.66 -8.77
CA LEU A 76 1.27 6.46 -9.62
C LEU A 76 2.57 5.68 -9.41
N ALA A 77 3.64 6.32 -8.92
CA ALA A 77 4.96 5.68 -8.81
C ALA A 77 5.00 4.54 -7.78
N VAL A 78 4.02 4.49 -6.86
CA VAL A 78 3.88 3.43 -5.85
C VAL A 78 3.04 2.24 -6.32
N TYR A 79 2.35 2.35 -7.46
CA TYR A 79 1.53 1.27 -8.02
C TYR A 79 2.28 0.46 -9.09
N PRO A 80 1.82 -0.77 -9.40
CA PRO A 80 2.36 -1.54 -10.50
C PRO A 80 2.31 -0.77 -11.82
N PRO A 81 3.28 -0.99 -12.73
CA PRO A 81 3.22 -0.44 -14.08
C PRO A 81 1.87 -0.82 -14.72
N MET A 82 1.18 0.16 -15.32
CA MET A 82 -0.16 0.06 -15.91
C MET A 82 -1.37 0.12 -14.96
N ALA A 83 -1.18 0.21 -13.63
CA ALA A 83 -2.31 0.46 -12.75
C ALA A 83 -3.00 1.78 -13.10
N PHE A 84 -4.32 1.77 -13.24
CA PHE A 84 -5.15 2.92 -13.62
C PHE A 84 -4.80 3.56 -14.98
N ALA A 85 -3.95 2.94 -15.79
CA ALA A 85 -3.60 3.43 -17.12
C ALA A 85 -4.37 2.66 -18.21
N GLY A 86 -4.62 3.34 -19.33
CA GLY A 86 -5.36 2.77 -20.45
C GLY A 86 -6.81 3.26 -20.51
N ASN A 87 -7.66 2.49 -21.18
CA ASN A 87 -9.06 2.83 -21.46
C ASN A 87 -10.03 1.74 -20.99
N MET A 88 -9.56 0.78 -20.18
CA MET A 88 -10.35 -0.34 -19.71
C MET A 88 -9.92 -0.70 -18.30
N HIS A 89 -10.87 -0.63 -17.37
CA HIS A 89 -10.63 -0.87 -15.95
C HIS A 89 -11.68 -1.81 -15.40
N LEU A 90 -11.23 -2.82 -14.67
CA LEU A 90 -12.08 -3.75 -13.96
C LEU A 90 -11.97 -3.51 -12.46
N MET A 91 -13.12 -3.38 -11.81
CA MET A 91 -13.24 -3.15 -10.38
C MET A 91 -14.38 -4.00 -9.81
N SER A 92 -14.27 -4.37 -8.53
CA SER A 92 -15.28 -5.21 -7.88
C SER A 92 -15.41 -4.91 -6.38
N ILE A 93 -16.57 -5.23 -5.83
CA ILE A 93 -16.84 -5.27 -4.40
C ILE A 93 -17.70 -6.48 -4.06
N LYS A 94 -17.34 -7.19 -2.99
CA LYS A 94 -18.04 -8.38 -2.48
C LYS A 94 -17.93 -8.48 -0.96
N PRO A 95 -18.77 -9.26 -0.26
CA PRO A 95 -18.61 -9.49 1.17
C PRO A 95 -17.27 -10.15 1.51
N ASP A 96 -16.69 -9.81 2.66
CA ASP A 96 -15.59 -10.57 3.26
C ASP A 96 -16.17 -11.67 4.17
N GLU A 97 -16.33 -12.87 3.62
CA GLU A 97 -16.82 -14.04 4.36
C GLU A 97 -15.67 -14.94 4.87
N SER A 98 -14.42 -14.56 4.60
CA SER A 98 -13.27 -15.43 4.85
C SER A 98 -12.72 -15.27 6.27
N SER A 99 -12.54 -16.40 6.95
CA SER A 99 -11.86 -16.52 8.25
C SER A 99 -10.37 -16.86 8.11
N GLU A 100 -9.77 -16.64 6.94
CA GLU A 100 -8.37 -16.98 6.68
C GLU A 100 -7.42 -16.11 7.52
N CYS A 101 -6.31 -16.72 7.95
CA CYS A 101 -5.20 -16.01 8.57
C CYS A 101 -4.56 -15.06 7.56
N ARG A 102 -4.44 -13.78 7.92
CA ARG A 102 -4.02 -12.70 7.03
C ARG A 102 -3.38 -11.56 7.79
N ASN A 103 -2.73 -10.66 7.07
CA ASN A 103 -2.30 -9.39 7.64
C ASN A 103 -3.52 -8.46 7.79
N VAL A 104 -3.91 -8.17 9.04
CA VAL A 104 -5.07 -7.32 9.35
C VAL A 104 -4.82 -5.84 9.03
N ALA A 105 -3.55 -5.42 8.90
CA ALA A 105 -3.16 -4.06 8.57
C ALA A 105 -2.98 -3.82 7.05
N GLU A 106 -3.12 -4.86 6.22
CA GLU A 106 -2.91 -4.73 4.78
C GLU A 106 -4.15 -4.16 4.09
N ASN A 107 -4.04 -2.92 3.57
CA ASN A 107 -5.06 -2.29 2.72
C ASN A 107 -4.44 -1.64 1.48
N PRO A 108 -4.41 -2.36 0.33
CA PRO A 108 -3.93 -1.80 -0.94
C PRO A 108 -4.80 -0.67 -1.52
N ALA A 109 -6.04 -0.51 -1.04
CA ALA A 109 -6.96 0.55 -1.46
C ALA A 109 -6.87 1.80 -0.57
N ASP A 110 -5.96 1.80 0.43
CA ASP A 110 -5.79 2.94 1.33
C ASP A 110 -5.25 4.16 0.58
N GLN A 111 -5.83 5.32 0.85
CA GLN A 111 -5.42 6.60 0.27
C GLN A 111 -5.17 7.63 1.36
N ARG A 112 -4.26 8.58 1.10
CA ARG A 112 -4.04 9.72 2.00
C ARG A 112 -5.29 10.61 2.05
N GLY A 113 -5.62 11.09 3.23
CA GLY A 113 -6.69 12.09 3.42
C GLY A 113 -7.84 11.56 4.27
N GLU A 114 -9.07 11.86 3.85
CA GLU A 114 -10.28 11.41 4.55
C GLU A 114 -10.43 9.89 4.51
N VAL A 115 -10.88 9.33 5.63
CA VAL A 115 -10.88 7.89 5.88
C VAL A 115 -12.31 7.40 6.01
N GLU A 116 -12.78 6.68 5.00
CA GLU A 116 -14.09 5.99 5.03
C GLU A 116 -13.94 4.46 5.02
N ALA A 117 -12.73 3.96 4.78
CA ALA A 117 -12.39 2.54 4.76
C ALA A 117 -11.16 2.25 5.63
N TYR A 118 -11.21 1.17 6.41
CA TYR A 118 -10.15 0.72 7.32
C TYR A 118 -9.64 -0.66 6.92
N PRO A 119 -8.37 -1.00 7.21
CA PRO A 119 -7.38 -0.24 7.99
C PRO A 119 -6.77 0.93 7.19
N HIS A 120 -6.48 2.02 7.89
CA HIS A 120 -5.89 3.23 7.33
C HIS A 120 -4.55 3.56 7.99
N ALA A 121 -3.57 4.00 7.20
CA ALA A 121 -2.26 4.37 7.69
C ALA A 121 -1.97 5.87 7.45
N THR A 122 -1.88 6.64 8.53
CA THR A 122 -1.40 8.04 8.49
C THR A 122 0.11 8.10 8.78
N ALA A 123 0.85 8.91 8.01
CA ALA A 123 2.25 9.23 8.31
C ALA A 123 2.38 10.70 8.75
N ASN A 124 2.91 10.93 9.96
CA ASN A 124 3.06 12.29 10.52
C ASN A 124 4.26 13.07 9.97
N VAL A 125 5.17 12.40 9.26
CA VAL A 125 6.36 12.98 8.65
C VAL A 125 6.37 12.60 7.18
N GLU A 126 6.09 13.57 6.31
CA GLU A 126 6.32 13.44 4.88
C GLU A 126 7.79 13.74 4.61
N THR A 127 8.54 12.71 4.20
CA THR A 127 9.75 12.96 3.41
C THR A 127 9.29 13.68 2.15
N ARG A 128 9.84 14.87 1.88
CA ARG A 128 9.58 15.71 0.69
C ARG A 128 9.10 14.85 -0.46
N ASN A 129 7.86 15.06 -0.90
CA ASN A 129 7.15 14.38 -1.99
C ASN A 129 8.05 13.99 -3.18
N GLU A 130 8.86 12.95 -3.00
CA GLU A 130 9.86 12.41 -3.90
C GLU A 130 9.66 10.91 -3.76
N SER A 131 8.92 10.32 -4.70
CA SER A 131 8.79 8.88 -4.80
C SER A 131 10.13 8.30 -5.24
N GLY A 132 10.99 7.99 -4.26
CA GLY A 132 12.20 7.22 -4.50
C GLY A 132 13.30 7.50 -3.49
N TRP A 133 13.67 6.47 -2.72
CA TRP A 133 15.07 6.36 -2.34
C TRP A 133 15.87 6.10 -3.63
N LYS A 134 16.45 7.15 -4.21
CA LYS A 134 17.50 6.95 -5.20
C LYS A 134 18.74 6.47 -4.45
N LEU A 135 19.18 5.25 -4.77
CA LEU A 135 20.51 4.80 -4.38
C LEU A 135 21.50 5.74 -5.09
N GLY A 136 21.93 6.77 -4.37
CA GLY A 136 22.96 7.69 -4.83
C GLY A 136 24.19 6.88 -5.19
N ASP A 137 24.58 7.04 -6.44
CA ASP A 137 25.87 6.74 -7.03
C ASP A 137 26.96 6.67 -5.94
N TRP A 138 27.37 5.46 -5.55
CA TRP A 138 28.62 5.27 -4.80
C TRP A 138 29.73 5.58 -5.78
N GLY A 139 30.00 6.88 -5.92
CA GLY A 139 31.12 7.40 -6.65
C GLY A 139 32.35 6.61 -6.25
N THR A 140 32.97 5.99 -7.25
CA THR A 140 34.32 5.47 -7.27
C THR A 140 35.30 6.60 -6.96
N ASN A 141 35.30 7.10 -5.73
CA ASN A 141 36.34 8.01 -5.28
C ASN A 141 37.50 7.16 -4.80
N GLY A 142 38.39 6.89 -5.75
CA GLY A 142 39.66 6.22 -5.52
C GLY A 142 40.43 6.92 -4.41
N ARG A 143 40.51 6.27 -3.24
CA ARG A 143 41.59 6.47 -2.29
C ARG A 143 42.36 5.17 -2.23
N LYS A 144 43.57 5.19 -2.81
CA LYS A 144 44.60 4.18 -2.56
C LYS A 144 44.80 4.12 -1.04
N ALA A 145 44.31 3.06 -0.41
CA ALA A 145 44.64 2.74 0.97
C ALA A 145 46.02 2.07 0.98
N ASP A 146 47.02 2.85 1.35
CA ASP A 146 48.36 2.36 1.67
C ASP A 146 48.28 1.52 2.95
N ALA A 147 48.55 0.22 2.82
CA ALA A 147 48.50 -0.71 3.93
C ALA A 147 49.79 -0.59 4.76
N ARG A 148 49.73 0.22 5.83
CA ARG A 148 50.70 0.14 6.92
C ARG A 148 50.01 -0.26 8.22
N LEU A 149 50.09 -1.55 8.52
CA LEU A 149 49.82 -2.09 9.85
C LEU A 149 50.69 -1.36 10.88
N ARG A 150 50.07 -0.71 11.86
CA ARG A 150 50.66 -0.51 13.19
C ARG A 150 49.64 -0.91 14.24
N ALA A 151 49.88 -2.06 14.85
CA ALA A 151 49.20 -2.52 16.04
C ALA A 151 49.45 -1.55 17.21
N ARG A 152 48.39 -1.14 17.91
CA ARG A 152 48.46 -0.67 19.30
C ARG A 152 47.32 -1.25 20.12
N GLY A 153 47.73 -2.17 21.00
CA GLY A 153 47.23 -2.45 22.36
C GLY A 153 45.77 -2.18 22.69
N GLY A 154 44.98 -3.26 22.77
CA GLY A 154 43.74 -3.30 23.54
C GLY A 154 44.02 -3.35 25.05
N ASN A 155 43.25 -2.57 25.80
CA ASN A 155 43.33 -2.42 27.25
C ASN A 155 42.63 -3.59 27.98
N ARG A 156 43.26 -3.96 29.10
CA ARG A 156 42.90 -4.89 30.18
C ARG A 156 41.40 -5.14 30.39
N ARG A 157 41.04 -6.42 30.54
CA ARG A 157 40.12 -6.89 31.61
C ARG A 157 40.61 -8.22 32.16
N ASN A 158 40.78 -8.23 33.47
CA ASN A 158 41.11 -9.38 34.31
C ASN A 158 39.90 -10.31 34.46
N ASP A 159 40.24 -11.54 34.87
CA ASP A 159 39.40 -12.54 35.56
C ASP A 159 38.62 -13.54 34.69
N ALA A 160 39.32 -14.62 34.31
CA ALA A 160 38.75 -15.97 34.22
C ALA A 160 39.82 -17.03 34.56
N VAL A 161 39.78 -17.54 35.79
CA VAL A 161 40.44 -18.77 36.30
C VAL A 161 39.33 -19.52 37.03
N SER A 162 39.03 -20.81 36.86
CA SER A 162 39.54 -21.89 36.02
C SER A 162 38.51 -23.03 36.08
N ALA A 163 38.57 -23.90 35.09
CA ALA A 163 37.77 -25.10 34.92
C ALA A 163 37.87 -26.14 36.08
N GLY A 164 36.78 -26.88 36.29
CA GLY A 164 36.83 -28.34 36.21
C GLY A 164 36.84 -29.18 37.51
N ARG A 165 35.85 -30.08 37.57
CA ARG A 165 35.83 -31.45 38.15
C ARG A 165 35.65 -31.68 39.67
N PHE A 166 34.48 -32.23 40.02
CA PHE A 166 34.19 -33.22 41.10
C PHE A 166 35.00 -34.53 40.90
N PRO A 167 35.07 -35.55 41.82
CA PRO A 167 34.27 -35.89 43.04
C PRO A 167 35.21 -36.19 44.27
N ALA A 168 34.88 -36.79 45.42
CA ALA A 168 33.79 -37.63 45.95
C ALA A 168 33.65 -37.40 47.46
#